data_AF-A0A954R1G7-F1
#
_entry.id   AF-A0A954R1G7-F1
#
_cell.length_a   1.000
_cell.length_b   1.000
_cell.length_c   1.000
_cell.angle_alpha   90.00
_cell.angle_beta   90.00
_cell.angle_gamma   90.00
#
_symmetry.space_group_name_H-M   'P 1'
#
loop_
_entity.id
_entity.type
_entity.pdbx_description
1 polymer ?
#
loop_
_entity_poly.entity_id
_entity_poly.type
_entity_poly.pdbx_seq_one_letter_code
_entity_poly.pdbx_strand_id
1 'polypeptide(L)' 'MNKNNSKPTTTDAGCPVSSDEHSLTVGPDGPILLHDHYLIKQMANFNRERIPERDQ' A
#
# COMPACT_ATOMS: atom_id res chain seq x y z
N MET A 1 -2.11 -31.46 5.60
CA MET A 1 -1.86 -30.02 5.83
C MET A 1 -2.37 -29.23 4.64
N ASN A 2 -3.45 -28.47 4.80
CA ASN A 2 -3.92 -27.54 3.77
C ASN A 2 -2.91 -26.39 3.70
N LYS A 3 -2.12 -26.30 2.63
CA LYS A 3 -1.24 -25.14 2.42
C LYS A 3 -2.15 -23.98 2.02
N ASN A 4 -2.56 -23.18 3.00
CA ASN A 4 -3.17 -21.88 2.70
C ASN A 4 -2.15 -21.13 1.85
N ASN A 5 -2.43 -21.05 0.55
CA ASN A 5 -1.59 -20.45 -0.47
C ASN A 5 -1.72 -18.92 -0.34
N SER A 6 -1.27 -18.38 0.79
CA SER A 6 -1.28 -16.94 1.05
C SER A 6 -0.19 -16.31 0.19
N LYS A 7 -0.60 -15.77 -0.96
CA LYS A 7 0.30 -14.93 -1.76
C LYS A 7 0.71 -13.73 -0.90
N PRO A 8 2.00 -13.38 -0.87
CA PRO A 8 2.44 -12.19 -0.13
C PRO A 8 1.82 -10.95 -0.75
N THR A 9 1.52 -9.94 0.06
CA THR A 9 1.20 -8.60 -0.44
C THR A 9 2.43 -8.05 -1.15
N THR A 10 2.22 -7.52 -2.35
CA THR A 10 3.29 -7.01 -3.21
C THR A 10 3.00 -5.59 -3.64
N THR A 11 4.06 -4.82 -3.83
CA THR A 11 4.03 -3.54 -4.52
C THR A 11 3.62 -3.72 -5.99
N ASP A 12 3.29 -2.61 -6.69
CA ASP A 12 3.04 -2.61 -8.14
C ASP A 12 4.19 -3.19 -8.98
N ALA A 13 5.41 -3.17 -8.45
CA ALA A 13 6.59 -3.76 -9.09
C ALA A 13 6.78 -5.25 -8.79
N GLY A 14 5.83 -5.88 -8.07
CA GLY A 14 5.89 -7.27 -7.66
C GLY A 14 6.84 -7.57 -6.48
N CYS A 15 7.47 -6.55 -5.89
CA CYS A 15 8.33 -6.71 -4.71
C CYS A 15 7.45 -6.97 -3.47
N PRO A 16 7.76 -7.97 -2.62
CA PRO A 16 7.02 -8.21 -1.39
C PRO A 16 7.10 -7.02 -0.43
N VAL A 17 5.99 -6.72 0.21
CA VAL A 17 5.85 -5.60 1.15
C VAL A 17 6.12 -6.08 2.58
N SER A 18 6.75 -5.23 3.39
CA SER A 18 7.06 -5.56 4.79
C SER A 18 5.83 -5.52 5.71
N SER A 19 4.92 -4.57 5.52
CA SER A 19 3.65 -4.47 6.24
C SER A 19 2.62 -3.72 5.39
N ASP A 20 1.38 -4.21 5.42
CA ASP A 20 0.23 -3.58 4.73
C ASP A 20 -0.63 -2.72 5.68
N GLU A 21 -0.65 -3.07 6.96
CA GLU A 21 -1.50 -2.43 7.97
C GLU A 21 -0.80 -1.27 8.71
N HIS A 22 0.53 -1.19 8.63
CA HIS A 22 1.32 -0.22 9.39
C HIS A 22 2.24 0.58 8.49
N SER A 23 2.25 1.90 8.70
CA SER A 23 3.19 2.82 8.06
C SER A 23 4.54 2.81 8.78
N LEU A 24 5.60 3.23 8.07
CA LEU A 24 6.92 3.38 8.64
C LEU A 24 7.03 4.70 9.42
N THR A 25 7.17 4.57 10.74
CA THR A 25 7.27 5.69 11.69
C THR A 25 8.57 5.65 12.50
N VAL A 26 8.97 6.79 13.09
CA VAL A 26 10.06 6.85 14.07
C VAL A 26 9.56 6.41 15.45
N GLY A 27 9.48 5.11 15.68
CA GLY A 27 8.88 4.54 16.89
C GLY A 27 7.34 4.46 16.83
N PRO A 28 6.68 3.84 17.82
CA PRO A 28 5.25 3.49 17.73
C PRO A 28 4.32 4.68 17.45
N ASP A 29 4.55 5.82 18.10
CA ASP A 29 3.74 7.04 17.97
C ASP A 29 4.52 8.20 17.33
N GLY A 30 5.57 7.87 16.57
CA GLY A 30 6.41 8.86 15.90
C GLY A 30 5.83 9.40 14.60
N PRO A 31 6.45 10.44 14.02
CA PRO A 31 6.08 10.91 12.68
C PRO A 31 6.34 9.84 11.61
N ILE A 32 5.51 9.85 10.56
CA ILE A 32 5.68 8.99 9.38
C ILE A 32 6.87 9.47 8.55
N LEU A 33 7.68 8.52 8.09
CA LEU A 33 8.83 8.79 7.25
C LEU A 33 8.44 8.91 5.77
N LEU A 34 8.96 9.94 5.10
CA LEU A 34 8.73 10.14 3.66
C LEU A 34 9.30 9.00 2.79
N HIS A 35 10.29 8.25 3.29
CA HIS A 35 10.86 7.12 2.54
C HIS A 35 9.94 5.88 2.53
N ASP A 36 8.78 5.94 3.20
CA ASP A 36 7.73 4.92 3.06
C ASP A 36 7.07 5.01 1.67
N HIS A 37 7.77 4.45 0.69
CA HIS A 37 7.34 4.48 -0.69
C HIS A 37 6.10 3.61 -0.95
N TYR A 38 5.85 2.58 -0.12
CA TYR A 38 4.67 1.74 -0.25
C TYR A 38 3.41 2.53 0.12
N LEU A 39 3.42 3.18 1.28
CA LEU A 39 2.31 4.02 1.73
C LEU A 39 1.97 5.12 0.72
N ILE A 40 2.99 5.85 0.24
CA ILE A 40 2.81 6.97 -0.69
C ILE A 40 2.16 6.49 -1.99
N LYS A 41 2.58 5.34 -2.52
CA LYS A 41 1.99 4.76 -3.73
C LYS A 41 0.54 4.36 -3.51
N GLN A 42 0.23 3.71 -2.40
CA GLN A 42 -1.14 3.29 -2.09
C GLN A 42 -2.09 4.50 -2.02
N MET A 43 -1.67 5.58 -1.36
CA MET A 43 -2.44 6.83 -1.31
C MET A 43 -2.55 7.52 -2.68
N ALA A 44 -1.46 7.55 -3.45
CA ALA A 44 -1.44 8.17 -4.78
C ALA A 44 -2.35 7.46 -5.79
N ASN A 45 -2.44 6.13 -5.70
CA ASN A 45 -3.35 5.30 -6.49
C ASN A 45 -4.79 5.56 -6.07
N PHE A 46 -5.09 5.50 -4.77
CA PHE A 46 -6.42 5.78 -4.23
C PHE A 46 -6.96 7.15 -4.67
N ASN A 47 -6.12 8.19 -4.56
CA ASN A 47 -6.47 9.56 -4.96
C ASN A 47 -6.81 9.70 -6.46
N ARG A 48 -6.48 8.70 -7.28
CA ARG A 48 -6.70 8.68 -8.74
C ARG A 48 -7.68 7.60 -9.20
N GLU A 49 -8.43 6.98 -8.29
CA GLU A 49 -9.40 5.94 -8.65
C GLU A 49 -10.63 6.47 -9.38
N ARG A 50 -10.98 7.75 -9.16
CA ARG A 50 -12.15 8.37 -9.79
C ARG A 50 -11.82 8.75 -11.23
N ILE A 51 -12.60 8.20 -12.16
CA ILE A 51 -12.69 8.65 -13.55
C ILE A 51 -13.97 9.48 -13.74
N PRO A 52 -14.02 10.36 -14.76
CA PRO A 52 -15.25 11.06 -15.12
C PRO A 52 -16.42 10.08 -15.34
N GLU A 53 -17.62 10.51 -14.96
CA GLU A 53 -18.85 9.81 -15.29
C GLU A 53 -19.13 9.86 -16.80
N ARG A 54 -19.85 8.86 -17.32
CA ARG A 54 -20.24 8.87 -18.73
C ARG A 54 -21.28 9.96 -18.94
N ASP A 55 -21.07 10.82 -19.92
CA ASP A 55 -22.06 11.81 -20.33
C ASP A 55 -23.38 11.08 -20.68
N GLN A 56 -24.46 11.51 -20.05
CA GLN A 56 -25.83 11.06 -20.33
C GLN A 56 -26.41 11.81 -21.53
#